data_AF-A0A554GRV7-F1
#
_entry.id   AF-A0A554GRV7-F1
#
_cell.length_a   1.000
_cell.length_b   1.000
_cell.length_c   1.000
_cell.angle_alpha   90.00
_cell.angle_beta   90.00
_cell.angle_gamma   90.00
#
_symmetry.space_group_name_H-M   'P 1'
#
loop_
_entity.id
_entity.type
_entity.pdbx_description
1 polymer ?
#
loop_
_entity_poly.entity_id
_entity_poly.type
_entity_poly.pdbx_seq_one_letter_code
_entity_poly.pdbx_strand_id
1 'polypeptide(L)'
;MEEVMRRYGMMLGLLGCVGCATPMQGIATQYNPETGRYETPTHELVYQVPAEDAMLTARYILEKSRYDVMEKKGGLEMFSSFIPDVVPPERYYIQGERIGPRQSLVRVFRIRYTQVGSFGAEAPGWTNEQVSVPDAFTNVPGLEGYRPARGYRDMSVEQKILERLEMVPALELVGGNPPVPLRSVVMEGSGEEGKTPAAAAAPACGAPVEGASPLFSAGGVLLVADPLGTQEVPSAALRMVCEATAQDLPVTLALSIPVSEQPLLDAYFAGDGGPATVHELLSGSAFWRRTYQDGRSSRAMLWLVEQGRRLRASGKDVAVAAIDSDKAHGNEREAQMAQHLLDAQAKRPQAWTLVITGSVHARTTEVNWDGDFEPMGSRVARALPSVRVLDVGFQRGTQFACRYNIWDEEVECDVFGISPPLEVRQSSKQAVGLKLFTAQQPHGFHGRLYLGALTASPPVLQPPRQVTTANPVPATK
;
A
#
# COMPACT_ATOMS: atom_id res chain seq x y z
N MET A 1 33.47 -49.26 -28.29
CA MET A 1 33.03 -50.51 -27.66
C MET A 1 33.03 -50.26 -26.17
N GLU A 2 31.97 -49.62 -25.70
CA GLU A 2 30.77 -50.26 -25.10
C GLU A 2 30.95 -50.31 -23.58
N GLU A 3 30.54 -49.29 -22.85
CA GLU A 3 29.20 -49.02 -22.30
C GLU A 3 28.84 -49.83 -21.03
N VAL A 4 28.35 -49.07 -20.04
CA VAL A 4 27.47 -49.44 -18.90
C VAL A 4 28.03 -50.27 -17.73
N MET A 5 28.20 -49.61 -16.58
CA MET A 5 27.64 -50.06 -15.29
C MET A 5 27.83 -49.03 -14.16
N ARG A 6 26.74 -48.34 -13.84
CA ARG A 6 26.13 -48.21 -12.49
C ARG A 6 27.08 -48.32 -11.28
N ARG A 7 27.19 -47.24 -10.49
CA ARG A 7 26.97 -47.27 -9.02
C ARG A 7 26.89 -45.88 -8.41
N TYR A 8 25.77 -45.66 -7.75
CA TYR A 8 25.44 -44.57 -6.83
C TYR A 8 26.37 -44.57 -5.61
N GLY A 9 26.73 -43.37 -5.16
CA GLY A 9 27.36 -43.11 -3.86
C GLY A 9 26.91 -41.74 -3.32
N MET A 10 25.95 -41.80 -2.39
CA MET A 10 25.60 -40.87 -1.31
C MET A 10 26.03 -39.39 -1.39
N MET A 11 25.04 -38.50 -1.23
CA MET A 11 25.07 -37.47 -0.18
C MET A 11 23.63 -37.15 0.27
N LEU A 12 23.36 -37.45 1.54
CA LEU A 12 22.20 -37.03 2.31
C LEU A 12 22.20 -35.50 2.46
N GLY A 13 21.01 -34.90 2.42
CA GLY A 13 20.76 -33.52 2.84
C GLY A 13 19.29 -33.28 3.16
N LEU A 14 18.93 -33.49 4.43
CA LEU A 14 17.88 -32.78 5.20
C LEU A 14 16.51 -32.58 4.52
N LEU A 15 15.66 -33.61 4.64
CA LEU A 15 14.20 -33.48 4.54
C LEU A 15 13.63 -33.15 5.93
N GLY A 16 13.40 -31.85 6.17
CA GLY A 16 12.61 -31.35 7.30
C GLY A 16 11.21 -30.94 6.82
N CYS A 17 10.22 -31.76 7.15
CA CYS A 17 8.79 -31.46 7.29
C CYS A 17 8.16 -30.45 6.29
N VAL A 18 8.00 -30.86 5.04
CA VAL A 18 6.95 -30.33 4.16
C VAL A 18 5.69 -31.13 4.43
N GLY A 19 4.70 -30.52 5.07
CA GLY A 19 3.35 -31.07 5.16
C GLY A 19 2.78 -31.20 3.75
N CYS A 20 2.65 -32.44 3.27
CA CYS A 20 2.18 -32.78 1.94
C CYS A 20 0.71 -32.33 1.73
N ALA A 21 0.50 -31.17 1.13
CA ALA A 21 -0.70 -30.92 0.36
C ALA A 21 -0.46 -31.48 -1.05
N THR A 22 -1.11 -32.60 -1.38
CA THR A 22 -1.11 -33.14 -2.75
C THR A 22 -1.70 -32.10 -3.70
N PRO A 23 -1.06 -31.82 -4.86
CA PRO A 23 -1.53 -30.84 -5.81
C PRO A 23 -2.67 -31.47 -6.60
N MET A 24 -3.90 -31.26 -6.16
CA MET A 24 -5.06 -31.60 -6.97
C MET A 24 -5.63 -30.31 -7.54
N GLN A 25 -5.67 -30.26 -8.87
CA GLN A 25 -6.31 -29.24 -9.69
C GLN A 25 -7.69 -28.89 -9.13
N GLY A 26 -7.74 -27.82 -8.35
CA GLY A 26 -8.97 -27.13 -8.01
C GLY A 26 -9.08 -25.89 -8.88
N ILE A 27 -10.26 -25.28 -8.85
CA ILE A 27 -10.56 -23.90 -9.30
C ILE A 27 -9.69 -22.85 -8.53
N ALA A 28 -8.72 -23.29 -7.74
CA ALA A 28 -7.95 -22.59 -6.73
C ALA A 28 -6.64 -22.04 -7.29
N THR A 29 -6.78 -21.26 -8.35
CA THR A 29 -5.68 -20.62 -9.02
C THR A 29 -6.02 -19.15 -9.14
N GLN A 30 -5.10 -18.28 -8.75
CA GLN A 30 -5.25 -16.87 -9.07
C GLN A 30 -4.88 -16.73 -10.54
N TYR A 31 -5.76 -16.12 -11.34
CA TYR A 31 -5.38 -15.77 -12.71
C TYR A 31 -4.25 -14.75 -12.62
N ASN A 32 -3.04 -15.18 -13.01
CA ASN A 32 -1.90 -14.31 -13.18
C ASN A 32 -1.96 -13.77 -14.62
N PRO A 33 -2.32 -12.48 -14.82
CA PRO A 33 -2.41 -11.91 -16.16
C PRO A 33 -1.04 -11.82 -16.85
N GLU A 34 0.07 -11.91 -16.11
CA GLU A 34 1.43 -11.86 -16.68
C GLU A 34 1.87 -13.19 -17.30
N THR A 35 1.40 -14.30 -16.74
CA THR A 35 1.69 -15.64 -17.26
C THR A 35 0.53 -16.19 -18.08
N GLY A 36 -0.62 -15.51 -18.07
CA GLY A 36 -1.88 -15.99 -18.66
C GLY A 36 -2.34 -17.30 -18.03
N ARG A 37 -1.84 -17.60 -16.82
CA ARG A 37 -2.02 -18.88 -16.14
C ARG A 37 -2.59 -18.67 -14.77
N TYR A 38 -3.22 -19.73 -14.37
CA TYR A 38 -3.84 -19.92 -13.10
C TYR A 38 -2.75 -20.49 -12.16
N GLU A 39 -2.34 -19.72 -11.15
CA GLU A 39 -1.21 -20.03 -10.27
C GLU A 39 -1.61 -20.27 -8.82
N THR A 40 -0.92 -21.22 -8.17
CA THR A 40 -1.05 -21.48 -6.73
C THR A 40 -0.07 -20.57 -5.98
N PRO A 41 -0.51 -19.81 -4.97
CA PRO A 41 0.40 -19.02 -4.15
C PRO A 41 1.48 -19.89 -3.51
N THR A 42 2.74 -19.46 -3.60
CA THR A 42 3.88 -20.15 -2.99
C THR A 42 4.18 -19.67 -1.57
N HIS A 43 3.56 -18.56 -1.15
CA HIS A 43 3.75 -17.93 0.15
C HIS A 43 2.39 -17.51 0.72
N GLU A 44 2.31 -17.47 2.04
CA GLU A 44 1.13 -16.97 2.76
C GLU A 44 1.06 -15.44 2.72
N LEU A 45 -0.16 -14.92 2.61
CA LEU A 45 -0.40 -13.49 2.65
C LEU A 45 -0.69 -13.05 4.08
N VAL A 46 0.16 -12.16 4.60
CA VAL A 46 0.00 -11.53 5.92
C VAL A 46 -0.56 -10.12 5.74
N TYR A 47 -1.76 -9.87 6.25
CA TYR A 47 -2.41 -8.57 6.27
C TYR A 47 -1.86 -7.71 7.41
N GLN A 48 -1.74 -6.39 7.19
CA GLN A 48 -1.35 -5.42 8.22
C GLN A 48 -2.58 -4.84 8.95
N VAL A 49 -3.44 -5.73 9.45
CA VAL A 49 -4.60 -5.38 10.29
C VAL A 49 -4.74 -6.42 11.42
N PRO A 50 -5.42 -6.10 12.54
CA PRO A 50 -5.78 -7.07 13.57
C PRO A 50 -6.49 -8.30 12.96
N ALA A 51 -6.34 -9.45 13.60
CA ALA A 51 -6.95 -10.68 13.10
C ALA A 51 -8.49 -10.61 13.16
N GLU A 52 -9.01 -9.89 14.14
CA GLU A 52 -10.42 -9.60 14.34
C GLU A 52 -11.01 -8.89 13.11
N ASP A 53 -10.40 -7.80 12.67
CA ASP A 53 -10.81 -7.02 11.50
C ASP A 53 -10.75 -7.84 10.21
N ALA A 54 -9.69 -8.65 10.06
CA ALA A 54 -9.55 -9.53 8.90
C ALA A 54 -10.62 -10.63 8.89
N MET A 55 -10.96 -11.20 10.05
CA MET A 55 -12.02 -12.20 10.20
C MET A 55 -13.41 -11.59 9.99
N LEU A 56 -13.68 -10.39 10.51
CA LEU A 56 -14.93 -9.66 10.25
C LEU A 56 -15.09 -9.32 8.76
N THR A 57 -13.99 -8.97 8.08
CA THR A 57 -14.00 -8.76 6.63
C THR A 57 -14.34 -10.04 5.87
N ALA A 58 -13.77 -11.18 6.27
CA ALA A 58 -14.11 -12.48 5.68
C ALA A 58 -15.58 -12.84 5.91
N ARG A 59 -16.09 -12.62 7.13
CA ARG A 59 -17.51 -12.81 7.49
C ARG A 59 -18.42 -11.99 6.58
N TYR A 60 -18.15 -10.69 6.48
CA TYR A 60 -18.94 -9.76 5.68
C TYR A 60 -19.01 -10.15 4.20
N ILE A 61 -17.92 -10.65 3.62
CA ILE A 61 -17.93 -11.13 2.24
C ILE A 61 -18.88 -12.32 2.04
N LEU A 62 -18.91 -13.26 2.99
CA LEU A 62 -19.77 -14.43 2.93
C LEU A 62 -21.24 -14.08 3.21
N GLU A 63 -21.51 -13.25 4.20
CA GLU A 63 -22.87 -12.79 4.52
C GLU A 63 -23.47 -11.96 3.38
N LYS A 64 -22.67 -11.09 2.74
CA LYS A 64 -23.08 -10.37 1.52
C LYS A 64 -23.38 -11.32 0.36
N SER A 65 -22.81 -12.52 0.37
CA SER A 65 -23.08 -13.60 -0.58
C SER A 65 -24.23 -14.52 -0.14
N ARG A 66 -25.00 -14.11 0.89
CA ARG A 66 -26.16 -14.82 1.47
C ARG A 66 -25.82 -16.15 2.15
N TYR A 67 -24.62 -16.24 2.72
CA TYR A 67 -24.27 -17.35 3.60
C TYR A 67 -24.38 -16.93 5.06
N ASP A 68 -25.04 -17.73 5.89
CA ASP A 68 -25.03 -17.52 7.34
C ASP A 68 -23.66 -17.92 7.89
N VAL A 69 -23.05 -17.09 8.74
CA VAL A 69 -21.71 -17.37 9.28
C VAL A 69 -21.78 -17.65 10.78
N MET A 70 -21.38 -18.86 11.15
CA MET A 70 -21.25 -19.33 12.51
C MET A 70 -19.79 -19.25 12.96
N GLU A 71 -19.56 -18.75 14.17
CA GLU A 71 -18.24 -18.52 14.72
C GLU A 71 -17.97 -19.46 15.89
N LYS A 72 -16.76 -20.02 15.97
CA LYS A 72 -16.32 -20.81 17.13
C LYS A 72 -15.83 -19.91 18.26
N LYS A 73 -15.81 -20.48 19.47
CA LYS A 73 -15.24 -19.83 20.65
C LYS A 73 -13.78 -19.39 20.35
N GLY A 74 -13.52 -18.09 20.44
CA GLY A 74 -12.20 -17.48 20.17
C GLY A 74 -12.10 -16.71 18.85
N GLY A 75 -13.12 -16.78 17.99
CA GLY A 75 -13.31 -15.89 16.82
C GLY A 75 -12.34 -16.05 15.65
N LEU A 76 -11.34 -16.91 15.76
CA LEU A 76 -10.40 -17.23 14.68
C LEU A 76 -10.80 -18.44 13.83
N GLU A 77 -11.98 -19.00 14.05
CA GLU A 77 -12.52 -20.06 13.22
C GLU A 77 -14.01 -19.81 12.94
N MET A 78 -14.40 -19.82 11.66
CA MET A 78 -15.78 -19.64 11.23
C MET A 78 -16.22 -20.68 10.21
N PHE A 79 -17.53 -20.95 10.14
CA PHE A 79 -18.17 -21.82 9.16
C PHE A 79 -19.34 -21.11 8.52
N SER A 80 -19.51 -21.26 7.21
CA SER A 80 -20.74 -20.82 6.55
C SER A 80 -21.87 -21.86 6.70
N SER A 81 -23.09 -21.45 6.38
CA SER A 81 -24.15 -22.37 5.97
C SER A 81 -23.70 -23.20 4.75
N PHE A 82 -24.36 -24.34 4.52
CA PHE A 82 -24.08 -25.14 3.34
C PHE A 82 -24.43 -24.38 2.06
N ILE A 83 -23.59 -24.56 1.04
CA ILE A 83 -23.81 -23.98 -0.28
C ILE A 83 -25.06 -24.66 -0.88
N PRO A 84 -26.11 -23.90 -1.22
CA PRO A 84 -27.33 -24.45 -1.80
C PRO A 84 -27.04 -25.21 -3.10
N ASP A 85 -27.81 -26.26 -3.36
CA ASP A 85 -27.83 -27.00 -4.63
C ASP A 85 -26.49 -27.67 -5.04
N VAL A 86 -25.54 -27.82 -4.10
CA VAL A 86 -24.27 -28.53 -4.31
C VAL A 86 -24.32 -29.92 -3.69
N VAL A 87 -24.14 -30.96 -4.51
CA VAL A 87 -24.09 -32.37 -4.07
C VAL A 87 -22.76 -33.01 -4.49
N PRO A 88 -22.03 -33.67 -3.57
CA PRO A 88 -22.30 -33.76 -2.14
C PRO A 88 -22.09 -32.40 -1.43
N PRO A 89 -22.67 -32.20 -0.23
CA PRO A 89 -22.72 -30.89 0.41
C PRO A 89 -21.35 -30.25 0.59
N GLU A 90 -21.29 -28.93 0.40
CA GLU A 90 -20.10 -28.11 0.58
C GLU A 90 -20.39 -26.88 1.44
N ARG A 91 -19.39 -26.39 2.17
CA ARG A 91 -19.46 -25.11 2.90
C ARG A 91 -18.09 -24.45 3.03
N TYR A 92 -18.07 -23.18 3.40
CA TYR A 92 -16.85 -22.46 3.72
C TYR A 92 -16.41 -22.72 5.17
N TYR A 93 -15.10 -22.82 5.35
CA TYR A 93 -14.40 -22.80 6.62
C TYR A 93 -13.30 -21.75 6.56
N ILE A 94 -13.29 -20.84 7.52
CA ILE A 94 -12.36 -19.72 7.58
C ILE A 94 -11.51 -19.89 8.82
N GLN A 95 -10.20 -19.80 8.63
CA GLN A 95 -9.22 -19.91 9.70
C GLN A 95 -8.37 -18.64 9.72
N GLY A 96 -8.46 -17.91 10.84
CA GLY A 96 -7.61 -16.77 11.16
C GLY A 96 -6.42 -17.17 12.01
N GLU A 97 -5.33 -16.42 11.92
CA GLU A 97 -4.14 -16.58 12.77
C GLU A 97 -3.59 -15.20 13.14
N ARG A 98 -3.30 -15.00 14.44
CA ARG A 98 -2.65 -13.78 14.94
C ARG A 98 -1.14 -13.97 14.83
N ILE A 99 -0.51 -13.21 13.95
CA ILE A 99 0.95 -13.18 13.78
C ILE A 99 1.56 -12.08 14.66
N GLY A 100 0.85 -10.98 14.84
CA GLY A 100 1.24 -9.86 15.69
C GLY A 100 0.04 -8.95 15.98
N PRO A 101 0.24 -7.83 16.70
CA PRO A 101 -0.85 -6.95 17.13
C PRO A 101 -1.73 -6.44 15.98
N ARG A 102 -1.11 -6.13 14.83
CA ARG A 102 -1.76 -5.72 13.59
C ARG A 102 -1.30 -6.58 12.41
N GLN A 103 -0.98 -7.84 12.67
CA GLN A 103 -0.54 -8.76 11.63
C GLN A 103 -1.36 -10.04 11.71
N SER A 104 -2.04 -10.35 10.62
CA SER A 104 -2.98 -11.44 10.57
C SER A 104 -2.87 -12.23 9.28
N LEU A 105 -3.26 -13.51 9.37
CA LEU A 105 -3.37 -14.40 8.23
C LEU A 105 -4.79 -14.96 8.24
N VAL A 106 -5.46 -14.93 7.09
CA VAL A 106 -6.79 -15.54 6.91
C VAL A 106 -6.72 -16.54 5.77
N ARG A 107 -7.12 -17.79 6.05
CA ARG A 107 -7.25 -18.87 5.08
C ARG A 107 -8.72 -19.19 4.91
N VAL A 108 -9.18 -19.27 3.67
CA VAL A 108 -10.55 -19.67 3.35
C VAL A 108 -10.51 -21.00 2.64
N PHE A 109 -11.25 -21.98 3.17
CA PHE A 109 -11.38 -23.31 2.61
C PHE A 109 -12.83 -23.57 2.22
N ARG A 110 -13.03 -24.24 1.09
CA ARG A 110 -14.31 -24.87 0.73
C ARG A 110 -14.21 -26.35 1.06
N ILE A 111 -15.00 -26.79 2.03
CA ILE A 111 -14.99 -28.15 2.57
C ILE A 111 -16.13 -28.95 1.92
N ARG A 112 -15.77 -30.08 1.31
CA ARG A 112 -16.69 -31.07 0.73
C ARG A 112 -16.90 -32.24 1.67
N TYR A 113 -18.15 -32.61 1.84
CA TYR A 113 -18.59 -33.70 2.70
C TYR A 113 -18.82 -34.97 1.88
N THR A 114 -18.67 -36.14 2.50
CA THR A 114 -19.05 -37.44 1.92
C THR A 114 -20.01 -38.16 2.85
N GLN A 115 -20.92 -38.92 2.26
CA GLN A 115 -21.92 -39.67 3.01
C GLN A 115 -21.25 -40.80 3.80
N VAL A 116 -21.58 -40.90 5.08
CA VAL A 116 -21.17 -42.00 5.95
C VAL A 116 -22.05 -43.21 5.59
N GLY A 117 -21.44 -44.25 5.02
CA GLY A 117 -22.12 -45.54 4.76
C GLY A 117 -22.52 -45.85 3.30
N SER A 118 -22.16 -45.03 2.31
CA SER A 118 -22.28 -45.44 0.90
C SER A 118 -21.18 -46.45 0.53
N PHE A 119 -21.41 -47.73 0.83
CA PHE A 119 -20.82 -48.84 0.10
C PHE A 119 -21.49 -48.90 -1.29
N GLY A 120 -21.07 -48.00 -2.19
CA GLY A 120 -21.36 -48.16 -3.61
C GLY A 120 -20.53 -49.34 -4.13
N ALA A 121 -21.18 -50.28 -4.82
CA ALA A 121 -20.56 -51.46 -5.40
C ALA A 121 -19.21 -51.15 -6.07
N GLU A 122 -18.23 -51.99 -5.77
CA GLU A 122 -16.86 -51.97 -6.30
C GLU A 122 -16.85 -51.75 -7.81
N ALA A 123 -16.45 -50.54 -8.25
CA ALA A 123 -15.81 -50.39 -9.54
C ALA A 123 -14.36 -50.87 -9.37
N PRO A 124 -13.92 -51.93 -10.07
CA PRO A 124 -12.59 -52.48 -9.88
C PRO A 124 -11.55 -51.48 -10.37
N GLY A 125 -10.75 -50.93 -9.45
CA GLY A 125 -9.60 -50.08 -9.79
C GLY A 125 -9.31 -48.92 -8.84
N TRP A 126 -10.16 -48.61 -7.87
CA TRP A 126 -9.88 -47.58 -6.87
C TRP A 126 -9.53 -48.23 -5.54
N THR A 127 -8.25 -48.21 -5.19
CA THR A 127 -7.76 -48.65 -3.88
C THR A 127 -8.50 -47.88 -2.78
N ASN A 128 -8.89 -48.59 -1.73
CA ASN A 128 -9.42 -48.07 -0.46
C ASN A 128 -8.41 -47.13 0.22
N GLU A 129 -8.17 -45.95 -0.34
CA GLU A 129 -7.67 -44.84 0.44
C GLU A 129 -8.83 -44.40 1.31
N GLN A 130 -8.81 -44.84 2.57
CA GLN A 130 -9.49 -44.14 3.65
C GLN A 130 -9.20 -42.67 3.43
N VAL A 131 -10.22 -41.91 3.00
CA VAL A 131 -10.09 -40.45 2.87
C VAL A 131 -9.85 -39.94 4.28
N SER A 132 -8.58 -39.81 4.63
CA SER A 132 -8.08 -39.28 5.87
C SER A 132 -8.54 -37.83 5.89
N VAL A 133 -9.42 -37.50 6.84
CA VAL A 133 -9.71 -36.09 7.15
C VAL A 133 -8.36 -35.49 7.51
N PRO A 134 -7.81 -34.53 6.74
CA PRO A 134 -6.56 -33.89 7.14
C PRO A 134 -6.70 -33.37 8.57
N ASP A 135 -5.67 -33.49 9.41
CA ASP A 135 -5.73 -33.09 10.83
C ASP A 135 -6.27 -31.66 11.01
N ALA A 136 -6.06 -30.79 10.02
CA ALA A 136 -6.60 -29.43 9.92
C ALA A 136 -8.14 -29.33 9.97
N PHE A 137 -8.87 -30.43 9.73
CA PHE A 137 -10.33 -30.46 9.67
C PHE A 137 -11.00 -31.34 10.73
N THR A 138 -10.24 -31.87 11.70
CA THR A 138 -10.81 -32.71 12.79
C THR A 138 -11.83 -31.97 13.66
N ASN A 139 -11.71 -30.65 13.77
CA ASN A 139 -12.62 -29.82 14.56
C ASN A 139 -13.79 -29.22 13.74
N VAL A 140 -13.98 -29.63 12.48
CA VAL A 140 -15.05 -29.12 11.61
C VAL A 140 -16.35 -29.85 11.94
N PRO A 141 -17.45 -29.15 12.29
CA PRO A 141 -18.72 -29.81 12.61
C PRO A 141 -19.20 -30.74 11.49
N GLY A 142 -19.53 -31.99 11.82
CA GLY A 142 -20.15 -32.93 10.89
C GLY A 142 -21.57 -32.53 10.51
N LEU A 143 -22.13 -33.24 9.52
CA LEU A 143 -23.56 -33.19 9.18
C LEU A 143 -24.12 -34.60 9.39
N GLU A 144 -25.38 -34.73 9.81
CA GLU A 144 -25.96 -36.06 10.04
C GLU A 144 -25.88 -36.91 8.76
N GLY A 145 -25.26 -38.09 8.87
CA GLY A 145 -25.01 -38.97 7.72
C GLY A 145 -23.85 -38.54 6.80
N TYR A 146 -23.08 -37.50 7.15
CA TYR A 146 -21.97 -36.99 6.34
C TYR A 146 -20.73 -36.62 7.17
N ARG A 147 -19.53 -36.84 6.63
CA ARG A 147 -18.26 -36.42 7.25
C ARG A 147 -17.45 -35.50 6.31
N PRO A 148 -16.66 -34.55 6.84
CA PRO A 148 -15.70 -33.81 6.02
C PRO A 148 -14.78 -34.81 5.32
N ALA A 149 -14.64 -34.69 4.00
CA ALA A 149 -13.80 -35.57 3.21
C ALA A 149 -12.57 -34.83 2.69
N ARG A 150 -12.77 -33.59 2.23
CA ARG A 150 -11.72 -32.82 1.57
C ARG A 150 -11.99 -31.33 1.67
N GLY A 151 -10.95 -30.53 1.88
CA GLY A 151 -10.98 -29.08 1.78
C GLY A 151 -10.05 -28.59 0.68
N TYR A 152 -10.42 -27.51 0.01
CA TYR A 152 -9.54 -26.79 -0.92
C TYR A 152 -9.59 -25.30 -0.62
N ARG A 153 -8.47 -24.59 -0.82
CA ARG A 153 -8.34 -23.16 -0.56
C ARG A 153 -9.14 -22.35 -1.59
N ASP A 154 -9.99 -21.44 -1.16
CA ASP A 154 -10.80 -20.59 -2.03
C ASP A 154 -10.14 -19.23 -2.23
N MET A 155 -9.30 -19.15 -3.25
CA MET A 155 -8.56 -17.93 -3.60
C MET A 155 -9.48 -16.79 -4.05
N SER A 156 -10.70 -17.09 -4.51
CA SER A 156 -11.62 -16.05 -4.97
C SER A 156 -12.18 -15.24 -3.80
N VAL A 157 -12.42 -15.89 -2.66
CA VAL A 157 -12.82 -15.20 -1.42
C VAL A 157 -11.61 -14.49 -0.81
N GLU A 158 -10.43 -15.12 -0.77
CA GLU A 158 -9.21 -14.47 -0.26
C GLU A 158 -8.81 -13.23 -1.07
N GLN A 159 -9.02 -13.23 -2.39
CA GLN A 159 -8.83 -12.06 -3.24
C GLN A 159 -9.81 -10.92 -2.88
N LYS A 160 -11.08 -11.24 -2.57
CA LYS A 160 -12.06 -10.23 -2.10
C LYS A 160 -11.72 -9.67 -0.72
N ILE A 161 -11.06 -10.48 0.13
CA ILE A 161 -10.51 -10.02 1.42
C ILE A 161 -9.36 -9.06 1.16
N LEU A 162 -8.41 -9.42 0.29
CA LEU A 162 -7.29 -8.56 -0.10
C LEU A 162 -7.75 -7.21 -0.65
N GLU A 163 -8.72 -7.21 -1.55
CA GLU A 163 -9.30 -5.98 -2.13
C GLU A 163 -9.85 -5.05 -1.06
N ARG A 164 -10.54 -5.61 -0.05
CA ARG A 164 -11.13 -4.82 1.05
C ARG A 164 -10.13 -4.38 2.12
N LEU A 165 -9.02 -5.09 2.28
CA LEU A 165 -8.03 -4.78 3.31
C LEU A 165 -6.86 -3.95 2.78
N GLU A 166 -6.52 -4.03 1.49
CA GLU A 166 -5.28 -3.43 0.96
C GLU A 166 -5.44 -2.61 -0.30
N MET A 167 -6.60 -2.66 -0.95
CA MET A 167 -6.88 -1.89 -2.17
C MET A 167 -7.89 -0.75 -1.91
N VAL A 168 -8.02 -0.36 -0.63
CA VAL A 168 -8.89 0.74 -0.20
C VAL A 168 -8.15 2.07 -0.35
N PRO A 169 -8.79 3.09 -0.94
CA PRO A 169 -8.22 4.44 -1.03
C PRO A 169 -7.83 4.99 0.35
N ALA A 170 -6.68 5.65 0.44
CA ALA A 170 -6.30 6.43 1.60
C ALA A 170 -7.20 7.68 1.72
N LEU A 171 -7.55 8.06 2.95
CA LEU A 171 -8.28 9.29 3.23
C LEU A 171 -7.30 10.47 3.33
N GLU A 172 -7.52 11.50 2.50
CA GLU A 172 -6.90 12.81 2.70
C GLU A 172 -7.80 13.68 3.57
N LEU A 173 -7.39 13.90 4.82
CA LEU A 173 -8.19 14.62 5.79
C LEU A 173 -7.90 16.12 5.69
N VAL A 174 -8.95 16.91 5.46
CA VAL A 174 -8.88 18.37 5.32
C VAL A 174 -9.69 19.00 6.45
N GLY A 175 -9.18 20.05 7.07
CA GLY A 175 -9.82 20.70 8.23
C GLY A 175 -10.03 19.79 9.45
N GLY A 176 -10.64 20.35 10.50
CA GLY A 176 -11.35 19.58 11.52
C GLY A 176 -10.56 19.02 12.72
N ASN A 177 -9.24 18.79 12.62
CA ASN A 177 -8.50 18.19 13.74
C ASN A 177 -7.58 19.19 14.45
N PRO A 178 -7.73 19.39 15.77
CA PRO A 178 -6.85 20.27 16.51
C PRO A 178 -5.40 19.74 16.43
N PRO A 179 -4.42 20.64 16.27
CA PRO A 179 -3.01 20.25 16.34
C PRO A 179 -2.69 19.69 17.71
N VAL A 180 -2.01 18.54 17.77
CA VAL A 180 -1.51 18.01 19.04
C VAL A 180 -0.40 18.92 19.60
N PRO A 181 -0.35 19.14 20.93
CA PRO A 181 0.75 19.86 21.56
C PRO A 181 2.10 19.17 21.31
N LEU A 182 3.18 19.94 21.10
CA LEU A 182 4.52 19.37 20.90
C LEU A 182 4.98 18.47 22.06
N ARG A 183 4.60 18.82 23.29
CA ARG A 183 4.92 18.03 24.48
C ARG A 183 4.31 16.62 24.47
N SER A 184 3.31 16.37 23.63
CA SER A 184 2.62 15.08 23.50
C SER A 184 3.04 14.30 22.25
N VAL A 185 4.10 14.72 21.57
CA VAL A 185 4.66 14.02 20.41
C VAL A 185 6.18 13.91 20.52
N VAL A 186 6.74 12.86 19.93
CA VAL A 186 8.18 12.63 19.84
C VAL A 186 8.58 12.53 18.37
N MET A 187 9.81 12.98 18.06
CA MET A 187 10.49 12.57 16.83
C MET A 187 11.29 11.31 17.13
N GLU A 188 10.88 10.16 16.58
CA GLU A 188 11.69 8.95 16.68
C GLU A 188 13.00 9.12 15.87
N GLY A 189 14.14 8.96 16.54
CA GLY A 189 15.47 9.00 15.91
C GLY A 189 16.42 10.11 16.37
N SER A 190 16.13 10.85 17.44
CA SER A 190 17.08 11.80 18.06
C SER A 190 18.16 11.14 18.94
N GLY A 191 18.27 9.81 18.89
CA GLY A 191 19.13 8.98 19.74
C GLY A 191 20.34 8.35 19.06
N GLU A 192 20.92 8.99 18.03
CA GLU A 192 22.30 8.71 17.62
C GLU A 192 23.21 9.89 17.97
N GLU A 193 24.07 9.66 18.97
CA GLU A 193 25.24 10.48 19.22
C GLU A 193 26.14 10.50 17.98
N GLY A 194 26.53 11.71 17.55
CA GLY A 194 27.83 11.91 16.90
C GLY A 194 27.91 11.73 15.39
N LYS A 195 27.25 12.62 14.64
CA LYS A 195 27.85 13.44 13.56
C LYS A 195 26.75 14.28 12.91
N THR A 196 26.73 15.57 13.21
CA THR A 196 25.94 16.55 12.46
C THR A 196 26.33 16.44 10.98
N PRO A 197 25.45 15.98 10.07
CA PRO A 197 25.74 16.09 8.65
C PRO A 197 25.87 17.58 8.35
N ALA A 198 26.96 18.00 7.71
CA ALA A 198 27.18 19.40 7.38
C ALA A 198 25.95 19.96 6.66
N ALA A 199 25.31 20.95 7.27
CA ALA A 199 23.99 21.48 6.89
C ALA A 199 23.97 22.14 5.48
N ALA A 200 25.15 22.27 4.85
CA ALA A 200 25.40 22.86 3.54
C ALA A 200 25.84 21.86 2.46
N ALA A 201 25.94 20.56 2.76
CA ALA A 201 26.33 19.58 1.74
C ALA A 201 25.15 19.30 0.78
N ALA A 202 25.45 19.28 -0.52
CA ALA A 202 24.51 18.81 -1.54
C ALA A 202 23.98 17.40 -1.18
N PRO A 203 22.70 17.10 -1.45
CA PRO A 203 22.14 15.81 -1.06
C PRO A 203 22.73 14.66 -1.89
N ALA A 204 22.72 13.46 -1.31
CA ALA A 204 23.03 12.25 -2.05
C ALA A 204 21.85 11.89 -2.96
N CYS A 205 21.95 12.28 -4.23
CA CYS A 205 20.86 12.14 -5.21
C CYS A 205 20.52 10.71 -5.62
N GLY A 206 21.39 9.73 -5.34
CA GLY A 206 21.22 8.35 -5.81
C GLY A 206 21.37 8.22 -7.33
N ALA A 207 21.00 7.04 -7.86
CA ALA A 207 21.00 6.82 -9.32
C ALA A 207 19.86 7.62 -9.99
N PRO A 208 20.01 8.12 -11.23
CA PRO A 208 18.91 8.76 -11.97
C PRO A 208 17.70 7.83 -12.15
N VAL A 209 16.50 8.39 -12.35
CA VAL A 209 15.32 7.58 -12.66
C VAL A 209 15.36 7.25 -14.15
N GLU A 210 15.56 5.97 -14.48
CA GLU A 210 15.61 5.53 -15.88
C GLU A 210 14.34 5.98 -16.64
N GLY A 211 14.52 6.60 -17.79
CA GLY A 211 13.43 7.09 -18.63
C GLY A 211 12.83 8.44 -18.25
N ALA A 212 13.31 9.11 -17.18
CA ALA A 212 12.75 10.39 -16.74
C ALA A 212 13.24 11.59 -17.58
N SER A 213 14.41 11.51 -18.22
CA SER A 213 15.04 12.65 -18.93
C SER A 213 14.12 13.40 -19.91
N PRO A 214 13.22 12.76 -20.69
CA PRO A 214 12.30 13.47 -21.59
C PRO A 214 11.22 14.33 -20.90
N LEU A 215 11.11 14.28 -19.57
CA LEU A 215 10.13 15.04 -18.80
C LEU A 215 10.63 16.40 -18.35
N PHE A 216 11.95 16.63 -18.38
CA PHE A 216 12.57 17.87 -17.92
C PHE A 216 12.54 18.90 -19.05
N SER A 217 11.74 19.95 -18.85
CA SER A 217 11.63 21.06 -19.79
C SER A 217 11.28 22.34 -19.05
N ALA A 218 11.80 23.47 -19.53
CA ALA A 218 11.51 24.78 -18.99
C ALA A 218 10.01 25.07 -19.04
N GLY A 219 9.43 25.44 -17.89
CA GLY A 219 8.00 25.69 -17.74
C GLY A 219 7.11 24.44 -17.81
N GLY A 220 7.68 23.23 -17.92
CA GLY A 220 6.93 21.98 -17.91
C GLY A 220 6.42 21.63 -16.52
N VAL A 221 5.20 21.08 -16.44
CA VAL A 221 4.62 20.61 -15.17
C VAL A 221 4.47 19.08 -15.23
N LEU A 222 5.01 18.39 -14.23
CA LEU A 222 4.88 16.96 -14.05
C LEU A 222 4.09 16.66 -12.78
N LEU A 223 2.93 16.01 -12.91
CA LEU A 223 2.14 15.52 -11.78
C LEU A 223 2.46 14.04 -11.53
N VAL A 224 2.68 13.67 -10.27
CA VAL A 224 2.86 12.28 -9.83
C VAL A 224 1.71 11.91 -8.91
N ALA A 225 0.98 10.86 -9.30
CA ALA A 225 -0.16 10.29 -8.57
C ALA A 225 0.33 9.43 -7.39
N ASP A 226 0.61 10.08 -6.26
CA ASP A 226 1.10 9.46 -5.04
C ASP A 226 0.01 8.59 -4.35
N PRO A 227 0.28 7.32 -4.01
CA PRO A 227 -0.57 6.54 -3.10
C PRO A 227 -0.56 7.05 -1.64
N LEU A 228 0.32 8.02 -1.33
CA LEU A 228 0.54 8.66 -0.03
C LEU A 228 1.26 7.79 0.99
N GLY A 229 2.05 8.42 1.86
CA GLY A 229 2.62 7.76 3.04
C GLY A 229 3.62 6.64 2.75
N THR A 230 4.34 6.73 1.64
CA THR A 230 5.39 5.78 1.23
C THR A 230 6.77 6.44 1.19
N GLN A 231 7.84 5.64 1.20
CA GLN A 231 9.21 6.13 1.12
C GLN A 231 9.68 6.33 -0.33
N GLU A 232 9.15 5.53 -1.25
CA GLU A 232 9.67 5.39 -2.60
C GLU A 232 9.28 6.57 -3.51
N VAL A 233 8.08 7.13 -3.36
CA VAL A 233 7.65 8.30 -4.16
C VAL A 233 8.50 9.54 -3.84
N PRO A 234 8.69 9.94 -2.58
CA PRO A 234 9.59 11.06 -2.27
C PRO A 234 11.05 10.81 -2.69
N SER A 235 11.52 9.57 -2.57
CA SER A 235 12.86 9.18 -3.04
C SER A 235 13.03 9.33 -4.55
N ALA A 236 12.06 8.84 -5.34
CA ALA A 236 12.06 9.01 -6.79
C ALA A 236 11.93 10.48 -7.21
N ALA A 237 11.13 11.27 -6.48
CA ALA A 237 11.00 12.70 -6.69
C ALA A 237 12.35 13.41 -6.52
N LEU A 238 13.09 13.13 -5.44
CA LEU A 238 14.43 13.69 -5.28
C LEU A 238 15.35 13.36 -6.45
N ARG A 239 15.38 12.09 -6.88
CA ARG A 239 16.22 11.65 -8.01
C ARG A 239 15.92 12.45 -9.28
N MET A 240 14.64 12.70 -9.57
CA MET A 240 14.22 13.54 -10.71
C MET A 240 14.60 15.03 -10.52
N VAL A 241 14.40 15.59 -9.34
CA VAL A 241 14.79 16.98 -9.01
C VAL A 241 16.31 17.16 -9.15
N CYS A 242 17.10 16.19 -8.69
CA CYS A 242 18.54 16.19 -8.86
C CYS A 242 18.95 16.14 -10.34
N GLU A 243 18.32 15.29 -11.14
CA GLU A 243 18.62 15.21 -12.58
C GLU A 243 18.27 16.51 -13.32
N ALA A 244 17.11 17.11 -13.01
CA ALA A 244 16.71 18.40 -13.57
C ALA A 244 17.67 19.53 -13.18
N THR A 245 18.03 19.64 -11.90
CA THR A 245 18.97 20.67 -11.43
C THR A 245 20.40 20.45 -11.90
N ALA A 246 20.81 19.22 -12.19
CA ALA A 246 22.08 18.91 -12.84
C ALA A 246 22.15 19.42 -14.30
N GLN A 247 21.00 19.62 -14.94
CA GLN A 247 20.85 20.26 -16.26
C GLN A 247 20.63 21.77 -16.15
N ASP A 248 20.90 22.36 -14.97
CA ASP A 248 20.69 23.78 -14.63
C ASP A 248 19.27 24.29 -14.87
N LEU A 249 18.29 23.38 -14.85
CA LEU A 249 16.89 23.71 -14.92
C LEU A 249 16.41 24.20 -13.53
N PRO A 250 15.79 25.39 -13.44
CA PRO A 250 15.11 25.80 -12.21
C PRO A 250 14.00 24.81 -11.88
N VAL A 251 13.86 24.45 -10.61
CA VAL A 251 12.84 23.49 -10.16
C VAL A 251 11.92 24.13 -9.15
N THR A 252 10.64 23.79 -9.24
CA THR A 252 9.64 24.01 -8.19
C THR A 252 9.11 22.66 -7.74
N LEU A 253 9.28 22.33 -6.47
CA LEU A 253 8.67 21.15 -5.86
C LEU A 253 7.32 21.54 -5.24
N ALA A 254 6.23 21.19 -5.90
CA ALA A 254 4.87 21.47 -5.45
C ALA A 254 4.30 20.27 -4.68
N LEU A 255 3.91 20.49 -3.42
CA LEU A 255 3.49 19.45 -2.49
C LEU A 255 2.07 19.70 -2.00
N SER A 256 1.30 18.63 -1.81
CA SER A 256 -0.06 18.67 -1.25
C SER A 256 -0.08 18.96 0.26
N ILE A 257 0.45 20.13 0.59
CA ILE A 257 0.52 20.77 1.90
C ILE A 257 -0.35 22.04 1.81
N PRO A 258 -1.14 22.40 2.85
CA PRO A 258 -1.95 23.61 2.84
C PRO A 258 -1.13 24.88 2.61
N VAL A 259 -1.64 25.82 1.81
CA VAL A 259 -0.96 27.09 1.51
C VAL A 259 -0.69 27.95 2.74
N SER A 260 -1.43 27.76 3.84
CA SER A 260 -1.16 28.39 5.14
C SER A 260 0.22 28.05 5.71
N GLU A 261 0.81 26.93 5.27
CA GLU A 261 2.13 26.46 5.69
C GLU A 261 3.27 27.08 4.84
N GLN A 262 2.96 27.77 3.74
CA GLN A 262 3.98 28.34 2.84
C GLN A 262 4.99 29.25 3.56
N PRO A 263 4.60 30.17 4.47
CA PRO A 263 5.57 31.01 5.16
C PRO A 263 6.58 30.21 6.01
N LEU A 264 6.15 29.10 6.62
CA LEU A 264 7.04 28.23 7.39
C LEU A 264 7.98 27.44 6.48
N LEU A 265 7.49 26.97 5.33
CA LEU A 265 8.32 26.32 4.31
C LEU A 265 9.37 27.28 3.73
N ASP A 266 8.99 28.53 3.45
CA ASP A 266 9.90 29.56 2.96
C ASP A 266 11.00 29.89 3.98
N ALA A 267 10.62 30.05 5.25
CA ALA A 267 11.58 30.25 6.35
C ALA A 267 12.53 29.05 6.50
N TYR A 268 12.00 27.83 6.42
CA TYR A 268 12.82 26.61 6.44
C TYR A 268 13.79 26.55 5.26
N PHE A 269 13.35 26.93 4.05
CA PHE A 269 14.18 26.95 2.85
C PHE A 269 15.27 28.02 2.88
N ALA A 270 15.04 29.13 3.59
CA ALA A 270 16.03 30.18 3.82
C ALA A 270 17.02 29.85 4.96
N GLY A 271 16.61 28.96 5.88
CA GLY A 271 17.40 28.54 7.02
C GLY A 271 18.51 27.52 6.71
N ASP A 272 19.27 27.19 7.74
CA ASP A 272 20.38 26.24 7.66
C ASP A 272 19.92 24.76 7.73
N GLY A 273 18.64 24.48 8.00
CA GLY A 273 18.13 23.12 8.21
C GLY A 273 18.64 22.45 9.48
N GLY A 274 19.24 23.22 10.39
CA GLY A 274 19.66 22.74 11.70
C GLY A 274 18.48 22.39 12.60
N PRO A 275 18.74 21.76 13.78
CA PRO A 275 17.70 21.34 14.70
C PRO A 275 16.72 22.44 15.11
N ALA A 276 17.19 23.69 15.25
CA ALA A 276 16.35 24.84 15.57
C ALA A 276 15.37 25.18 14.43
N THR A 277 15.84 25.19 13.18
CA THR A 277 15.05 25.44 11.97
C THR A 277 13.99 24.34 11.77
N VAL A 278 14.38 23.07 11.97
CA VAL A 278 13.44 21.93 11.94
C VAL A 278 12.39 22.07 13.05
N HIS A 279 12.82 22.43 14.26
CA HIS A 279 11.91 22.64 15.38
C HIS A 279 10.93 23.78 15.10
N GLU A 280 11.36 24.91 14.53
CA GLU A 280 10.49 26.02 14.16
C GLU A 280 9.41 25.59 13.14
N LEU A 281 9.78 24.87 12.09
CA LEU A 281 8.84 24.32 11.10
C LEU A 281 7.80 23.42 11.78
N LEU A 282 8.24 22.42 12.55
CA LEU A 282 7.36 21.41 13.15
C LEU A 282 6.50 21.96 14.29
N SER A 283 7.02 22.94 15.03
CA SER A 283 6.29 23.60 16.13
C SER A 283 5.26 24.59 15.64
N GLY A 284 5.62 25.40 14.62
CA GLY A 284 4.74 26.39 14.02
C GLY A 284 3.64 25.76 13.17
N SER A 285 3.88 24.60 12.57
CA SER A 285 2.95 23.98 11.64
C SER A 285 1.76 23.33 12.33
N ALA A 286 0.55 23.64 11.85
CA ALA A 286 -0.65 22.90 12.22
C ALA A 286 -0.73 21.58 11.44
N PHE A 287 -0.33 21.60 10.16
CA PHE A 287 -0.35 20.45 9.25
C PHE A 287 0.49 19.26 9.75
N TRP A 288 1.73 19.51 10.18
CA TRP A 288 2.64 18.46 10.68
C TRP A 288 2.24 17.92 12.07
N ARG A 289 1.38 18.67 12.79
CA ARG A 289 0.88 18.33 14.13
C ARG A 289 -0.57 17.89 14.14
N ARG A 290 -1.17 17.57 13.00
CA ARG A 290 -2.56 17.08 12.97
C ARG A 290 -2.67 15.77 13.76
N THR A 291 -3.82 15.61 14.43
CA THR A 291 -4.14 14.39 15.18
C THR A 291 -4.16 13.17 14.25
N TYR A 292 -4.83 13.30 13.11
CA TYR A 292 -4.79 12.29 12.05
C TYR A 292 -3.80 12.70 10.98
N GLN A 293 -2.84 11.82 10.69
CA GLN A 293 -1.79 12.05 9.71
C GLN A 293 -1.96 11.06 8.55
N ASP A 294 -2.29 11.59 7.38
CA ASP A 294 -2.70 10.81 6.20
C ASP A 294 -1.54 10.48 5.25
N GLY A 295 -0.31 10.50 5.76
CA GLY A 295 0.90 10.22 4.97
C GLY A 295 1.51 11.44 4.27
N ARG A 296 0.75 12.55 4.12
CA ARG A 296 1.26 13.81 3.53
C ARG A 296 2.22 14.56 4.46
N SER A 297 2.11 14.31 5.77
CA SER A 297 3.02 14.80 6.82
C SER A 297 4.01 13.71 7.29
N SER A 298 4.41 12.81 6.39
CA SER A 298 5.34 11.70 6.70
C SER A 298 6.81 12.12 6.76
N ARG A 299 7.63 11.26 7.37
CA ARG A 299 9.09 11.42 7.44
C ARG A 299 9.74 11.51 6.06
N ALA A 300 9.27 10.75 5.07
CA ALA A 300 9.81 10.79 3.71
C ALA A 300 9.49 12.12 3.02
N MET A 301 8.33 12.72 3.28
CA MET A 301 7.98 14.05 2.77
C MET A 301 8.84 15.14 3.40
N LEU A 302 9.05 15.12 4.73
CA LEU A 302 9.96 16.07 5.38
C LEU A 302 11.41 15.89 4.89
N TRP A 303 11.85 14.64 4.71
CA TRP A 303 13.15 14.33 4.14
C TRP A 303 13.31 14.92 2.74
N LEU A 304 12.28 14.85 1.88
CA LEU A 304 12.29 15.44 0.54
C LEU A 304 12.36 16.98 0.59
N VAL A 305 11.59 17.61 1.48
CA VAL A 305 11.66 19.07 1.74
C VAL A 305 13.08 19.47 2.14
N GLU A 306 13.71 18.71 3.05
CA GLU A 306 15.10 18.94 3.46
C GLU A 306 16.09 18.74 2.30
N GLN A 307 15.90 17.74 1.44
CA GLN A 307 16.80 17.55 0.29
C GLN A 307 16.65 18.69 -0.73
N GLY A 308 15.42 19.21 -0.94
CA GLY A 308 15.18 20.39 -1.75
C GLY A 308 15.90 21.63 -1.20
N ARG A 309 15.86 21.85 0.12
CA ARG A 309 16.62 22.92 0.79
C ARG A 309 18.13 22.73 0.58
N ARG A 310 18.66 21.51 0.74
CA ARG A 310 20.09 21.24 0.51
C ARG A 310 20.52 21.52 -0.92
N LEU A 311 19.69 21.20 -1.92
CA LEU A 311 19.95 21.58 -3.32
C LEU A 311 20.02 23.10 -3.46
N ARG A 312 19.08 23.84 -2.86
CA ARG A 312 19.11 25.30 -2.84
C ARG A 312 20.37 25.85 -2.18
N ALA A 313 20.74 25.31 -1.00
CA ALA A 313 21.95 25.70 -0.29
C ALA A 313 23.24 25.40 -1.08
N SER A 314 23.21 24.39 -1.95
CA SER A 314 24.32 24.08 -2.87
C SER A 314 24.39 24.97 -4.11
N GLY A 315 23.51 25.98 -4.23
CA GLY A 315 23.49 26.95 -5.31
C GLY A 315 22.56 26.60 -6.48
N LYS A 316 21.76 25.54 -6.37
CA LYS A 316 20.74 25.20 -7.37
C LYS A 316 19.47 26.03 -7.18
N ASP A 317 18.79 26.36 -8.26
CA ASP A 317 17.54 27.14 -8.21
C ASP A 317 16.34 26.22 -7.91
N VAL A 318 16.13 25.92 -6.62
CA VAL A 318 15.04 25.06 -6.13
C VAL A 318 14.13 25.84 -5.18
N ALA A 319 12.82 25.78 -5.45
CA ALA A 319 11.78 26.30 -4.58
C ALA A 319 10.80 25.18 -4.16
N VAL A 320 10.09 25.39 -3.05
CA VAL A 320 8.97 24.55 -2.62
C VAL A 320 7.67 25.36 -2.67
N ALA A 321 6.58 24.73 -3.10
CA ALA A 321 5.25 25.31 -3.13
C ALA A 321 4.25 24.39 -2.42
N ALA A 322 3.55 24.92 -1.43
CA ALA A 322 2.33 24.35 -0.89
C ALA A 322 1.18 24.63 -1.85
N ILE A 323 0.37 23.62 -2.19
CA ILE A 323 -0.74 23.78 -3.15
C ILE A 323 -2.10 23.40 -2.58
N ASP A 324 -2.19 22.82 -1.38
CA ASP A 324 -3.47 22.36 -0.85
C ASP A 324 -4.26 23.50 -0.17
N SER A 325 -5.55 23.26 0.05
CA SER A 325 -6.44 24.08 0.85
C SER A 325 -6.45 23.65 2.33
N ASP A 326 -6.72 24.58 3.23
CA ASP A 326 -6.87 24.27 4.66
C ASP A 326 -8.19 23.56 5.00
N LYS A 327 -9.28 23.93 4.31
CA LYS A 327 -10.65 23.60 4.70
C LYS A 327 -11.58 23.28 3.53
N ALA A 328 -11.17 23.50 2.28
CA ALA A 328 -12.06 23.24 1.15
C ALA A 328 -12.21 21.73 0.94
N HIS A 329 -13.34 21.32 0.36
CA HIS A 329 -13.64 19.91 0.11
C HIS A 329 -14.19 19.71 -1.30
N GLY A 330 -14.13 18.48 -1.81
CA GLY A 330 -14.63 18.12 -3.13
C GLY A 330 -14.10 19.03 -4.24
N ASN A 331 -14.99 19.45 -5.16
CA ASN A 331 -14.62 20.31 -6.29
C ASN A 331 -14.05 21.68 -5.89
N GLU A 332 -14.46 22.24 -4.76
CA GLU A 332 -13.90 23.51 -4.27
C GLU A 332 -12.42 23.33 -3.95
N ARG A 333 -12.06 22.21 -3.30
CA ARG A 333 -10.67 21.86 -3.03
C ARG A 333 -9.88 21.68 -4.32
N GLU A 334 -10.41 20.92 -5.29
CA GLU A 334 -9.73 20.72 -6.57
C GLU A 334 -9.46 22.05 -7.29
N ALA A 335 -10.42 22.98 -7.25
CA ALA A 335 -10.30 24.30 -7.85
C ALA A 335 -9.23 25.16 -7.14
N GLN A 336 -9.24 25.17 -5.80
CA GLN A 336 -8.23 25.89 -5.02
C GLN A 336 -6.83 25.31 -5.25
N MET A 337 -6.69 23.98 -5.23
CA MET A 337 -5.42 23.31 -5.52
C MET A 337 -4.87 23.67 -6.89
N ALA A 338 -5.76 23.69 -7.90
CA ALA A 338 -5.36 24.06 -9.25
C ALA A 338 -4.91 25.52 -9.30
N GLN A 339 -5.64 26.43 -8.67
CA GLN A 339 -5.27 27.84 -8.63
C GLN A 339 -3.93 28.06 -7.94
N HIS A 340 -3.69 27.43 -6.78
CA HIS A 340 -2.42 27.56 -6.06
C HIS A 340 -1.23 27.04 -6.88
N LEU A 341 -1.41 25.92 -7.60
CA LEU A 341 -0.38 25.40 -8.50
C LEU A 341 -0.12 26.35 -9.68
N LEU A 342 -1.18 26.91 -10.28
CA LEU A 342 -1.05 27.91 -11.36
C LEU A 342 -0.33 29.17 -10.88
N ASP A 343 -0.64 29.65 -9.67
CA ASP A 343 0.03 30.81 -9.05
C ASP A 343 1.52 30.51 -8.77
N ALA A 344 1.84 29.30 -8.31
CA ALA A 344 3.22 28.85 -8.13
C ALA A 344 3.98 28.79 -9.47
N GLN A 345 3.36 28.25 -10.52
CA GLN A 345 3.94 28.21 -11.87
C GLN A 345 4.16 29.63 -12.43
N ALA A 346 3.20 30.54 -12.25
CA ALA A 346 3.27 31.91 -12.74
C ALA A 346 4.42 32.71 -12.08
N LYS A 347 4.75 32.44 -10.81
CA LYS A 347 5.90 33.04 -10.12
C LYS A 347 7.25 32.57 -10.67
N ARG A 348 7.31 31.37 -11.24
CA ARG A 348 8.52 30.73 -11.76
C ARG A 348 8.25 30.10 -13.14
N PRO A 349 7.93 30.89 -14.17
CA PRO A 349 7.40 30.38 -15.44
C PRO A 349 8.41 29.54 -16.24
N GLN A 350 9.70 29.69 -15.96
CA GLN A 350 10.78 28.88 -16.58
C GLN A 350 11.12 27.64 -15.77
N ALA A 351 10.64 27.52 -14.53
CA ALA A 351 10.92 26.36 -13.71
C ALA A 351 10.14 25.14 -14.20
N TRP A 352 10.81 24.00 -14.15
CA TRP A 352 10.15 22.71 -14.22
C TRP A 352 9.50 22.41 -12.87
N THR A 353 8.20 22.17 -12.88
CA THR A 353 7.43 21.98 -11.65
C THR A 353 7.09 20.51 -11.49
N LEU A 354 7.64 19.90 -10.44
CA LEU A 354 7.29 18.55 -10.01
C LEU A 354 6.22 18.63 -8.92
N VAL A 355 5.05 18.06 -9.20
CA VAL A 355 3.89 18.05 -8.30
C VAL A 355 3.71 16.65 -7.72
N ILE A 356 3.65 16.54 -6.40
CA ILE A 356 3.30 15.30 -5.68
C ILE A 356 1.94 15.49 -5.01
N THR A 357 0.96 14.68 -5.42
CA THR A 357 -0.40 14.75 -4.93
C THR A 357 -1.10 13.39 -5.01
N GLY A 358 -2.19 13.23 -4.27
CA GLY A 358 -2.99 12.02 -4.31
C GLY A 358 -3.45 11.67 -5.73
N SER A 359 -3.58 10.37 -5.99
CA SER A 359 -3.87 9.86 -7.34
C SER A 359 -5.14 10.44 -7.99
N VAL A 360 -6.16 10.79 -7.21
CA VAL A 360 -7.40 11.39 -7.72
C VAL A 360 -7.13 12.81 -8.20
N HIS A 361 -6.43 13.63 -7.42
CA HIS A 361 -6.07 15.02 -7.74
C HIS A 361 -5.23 15.12 -9.02
N ALA A 362 -4.33 14.15 -9.26
CA ALA A 362 -3.42 14.18 -10.39
C ALA A 362 -4.09 13.92 -11.76
N ARG A 363 -5.28 13.31 -11.80
CA ARG A 363 -5.94 12.90 -13.05
C ARG A 363 -6.24 14.10 -13.96
N THR A 364 -6.13 13.91 -15.28
CA THR A 364 -6.45 14.96 -16.26
C THR A 364 -7.81 14.77 -16.93
N THR A 365 -8.47 13.64 -16.69
CA THR A 365 -9.83 13.35 -17.14
C THR A 365 -10.74 13.07 -15.95
N GLU A 366 -12.04 13.02 -16.21
CA GLU A 366 -13.08 12.68 -15.24
C GLU A 366 -12.85 11.32 -14.56
N VAL A 367 -13.46 11.16 -13.39
CA VAL A 367 -13.52 9.91 -12.63
C VAL A 367 -14.81 9.15 -12.97
N ASN A 368 -14.81 7.83 -12.80
CA ASN A 368 -15.94 6.99 -13.23
C ASN A 368 -17.03 6.83 -12.16
N TRP A 369 -16.82 7.30 -10.93
CA TRP A 369 -17.79 7.21 -9.83
C TRP A 369 -18.57 8.51 -9.58
N ASP A 370 -18.10 9.64 -10.12
CA ASP A 370 -18.72 10.96 -9.99
C ASP A 370 -18.36 11.80 -11.22
N GLY A 371 -19.33 12.00 -12.11
CA GLY A 371 -19.14 12.77 -13.35
C GLY A 371 -19.04 14.28 -13.13
N ASP A 372 -19.49 14.78 -11.98
CA ASP A 372 -19.37 16.20 -11.63
C ASP A 372 -18.02 16.51 -10.97
N PHE A 373 -17.29 15.48 -10.52
CA PHE A 373 -15.98 15.65 -9.91
C PHE A 373 -14.92 15.99 -10.96
N GLU A 374 -14.26 17.13 -10.75
CA GLU A 374 -13.30 17.69 -11.68
C GLU A 374 -11.93 17.84 -10.99
N PRO A 375 -11.01 16.89 -11.23
CA PRO A 375 -9.70 16.85 -10.58
C PRO A 375 -8.85 18.10 -10.84
N MET A 376 -8.00 18.43 -9.86
CA MET A 376 -6.97 19.47 -9.99
C MET A 376 -6.17 19.34 -11.30
N GLY A 377 -5.70 18.13 -11.63
CA GLY A 377 -4.89 17.85 -12.81
C GLY A 377 -5.62 18.18 -14.12
N SER A 378 -6.94 17.97 -14.18
CA SER A 378 -7.76 18.32 -15.35
C SER A 378 -7.85 19.84 -15.53
N ARG A 379 -8.04 20.56 -14.43
CA ARG A 379 -8.07 22.04 -14.43
C ARG A 379 -6.75 22.62 -14.89
N VAL A 380 -5.63 22.08 -14.37
CA VAL A 380 -4.27 22.53 -14.70
C VAL A 380 -3.91 22.21 -16.15
N ALA A 381 -4.28 21.02 -16.65
CA ALA A 381 -4.03 20.61 -18.03
C ALA A 381 -4.77 21.49 -19.07
N ARG A 382 -5.90 22.10 -18.70
CA ARG A 382 -6.57 23.09 -19.56
C ARG A 382 -5.94 24.47 -19.52
N ALA A 383 -5.33 24.84 -18.41
CA ALA A 383 -4.74 26.16 -18.20
C ALA A 383 -3.30 26.27 -18.72
N LEU A 384 -2.55 25.16 -18.72
CA LEU A 384 -1.13 25.13 -19.11
C LEU A 384 -0.90 24.27 -20.36
N PRO A 385 -0.01 24.69 -21.27
CA PRO A 385 0.25 23.97 -22.52
C PRO A 385 1.14 22.72 -22.36
N SER A 386 1.86 22.59 -21.24
CA SER A 386 2.83 21.52 -21.01
C SER A 386 2.61 20.87 -19.64
N VAL A 387 1.67 19.92 -19.61
CA VAL A 387 1.33 19.15 -18.42
C VAL A 387 1.47 17.67 -18.73
N ARG A 388 2.27 16.96 -17.94
CA ARG A 388 2.38 15.50 -17.99
C ARG A 388 2.01 14.93 -16.64
N VAL A 389 1.43 13.73 -16.65
CA VAL A 389 0.96 13.05 -15.44
C VAL A 389 1.45 11.62 -15.45
N LEU A 390 2.03 11.21 -14.33
CA LEU A 390 2.48 9.85 -14.08
C LEU A 390 1.56 9.18 -13.07
N ASP A 391 1.12 7.98 -13.43
CA ASP A 391 0.61 7.02 -12.47
C ASP A 391 1.78 6.36 -11.72
N VAL A 392 1.53 5.78 -10.54
CA VAL A 392 2.54 5.04 -9.78
C VAL A 392 2.27 3.55 -9.90
N GLY A 393 3.23 2.85 -10.53
CA GLY A 393 3.23 1.39 -10.61
C GLY A 393 4.07 0.79 -9.50
N PHE A 394 3.54 -0.23 -8.85
CA PHE A 394 4.23 -0.81 -7.70
C PHE A 394 3.92 -2.28 -7.52
N GLN A 395 4.70 -2.94 -6.66
CA GLN A 395 4.43 -4.27 -6.12
C GLN A 395 3.83 -4.11 -4.72
N ARG A 396 3.07 -5.11 -4.27
CA ARG A 396 2.47 -5.11 -2.94
C ARG A 396 3.51 -4.74 -1.87
N GLY A 397 3.12 -3.90 -0.94
CA GLY A 397 3.98 -3.38 0.10
C GLY A 397 3.18 -2.84 1.27
N THR A 398 3.69 -1.78 1.90
CA THR A 398 3.06 -1.08 3.01
C THR A 398 3.00 0.40 2.76
N GLN A 399 2.01 1.07 3.38
CA GLN A 399 1.87 2.52 3.40
C GLN A 399 1.43 2.98 4.79
N PHE A 400 1.77 4.20 5.19
CA PHE A 400 1.11 4.84 6.32
C PHE A 400 -0.05 5.69 5.81
N ALA A 401 -1.28 5.35 6.18
CA ALA A 401 -2.46 6.03 5.65
C ALA A 401 -3.53 6.14 6.72
N CYS A 402 -4.47 7.07 6.53
CA CYS A 402 -5.73 7.07 7.26
C CYS A 402 -6.80 6.33 6.46
N ARG A 403 -7.60 5.50 7.12
CA ARG A 403 -8.74 4.78 6.54
C ARG A 403 -9.92 4.84 7.50
N TYR A 404 -11.14 4.75 6.96
CA TYR A 404 -12.32 4.59 7.79
C TYR A 404 -12.45 3.10 8.15
N ASN A 405 -12.34 2.77 9.44
CA ASN A 405 -12.60 1.43 9.93
C ASN A 405 -14.12 1.25 10.04
N ILE A 406 -14.68 0.38 9.21
CA ILE A 406 -16.12 0.11 9.21
C ILE A 406 -16.59 -0.69 10.43
N TRP A 407 -15.67 -1.30 11.19
CA TRP A 407 -16.00 -2.13 12.35
C TRP A 407 -16.15 -1.29 13.61
N ASP A 408 -15.23 -0.36 13.81
CA ASP A 408 -15.23 0.53 14.98
C ASP A 408 -15.86 1.90 14.66
N GLU A 409 -16.26 2.14 13.41
CA GLU A 409 -16.84 3.41 12.91
C GLU A 409 -15.94 4.64 13.14
N GLU A 410 -14.63 4.42 13.24
CA GLU A 410 -13.62 5.45 13.50
C GLU A 410 -12.61 5.58 12.35
N VAL A 411 -11.98 6.76 12.28
CA VAL A 411 -10.82 6.95 11.41
C VAL A 411 -9.59 6.39 12.09
N GLU A 412 -8.94 5.44 11.43
CA GLU A 412 -7.70 4.83 11.87
C GLU A 412 -6.55 5.29 10.97
N CYS A 413 -5.45 5.74 11.57
CA CYS A 413 -4.22 6.08 10.85
C CYS A 413 -3.06 5.23 11.36
N ASP A 414 -2.62 4.28 10.54
CA ASP A 414 -1.56 3.33 10.88
C ASP A 414 -0.85 2.85 9.60
N VAL A 415 0.10 1.94 9.77
CA VAL A 415 0.69 1.15 8.70
C VAL A 415 -0.33 0.13 8.21
N PHE A 416 -0.68 0.23 6.93
CA PHE A 416 -1.53 -0.72 6.24
C PHE A 416 -0.77 -1.42 5.11
N GLY A 417 -1.24 -2.62 4.74
CA GLY A 417 -0.87 -3.23 3.48
C GLY A 417 -1.44 -2.41 2.33
N ILE A 418 -0.65 -2.27 1.26
CA ILE A 418 -1.11 -1.70 0.00
C ILE A 418 -0.83 -2.69 -1.13
N SER A 419 -1.88 -2.99 -1.87
CA SER A 419 -1.82 -3.85 -3.06
C SER A 419 -2.29 -3.08 -4.29
N PRO A 420 -1.57 -3.15 -5.42
CA PRO A 420 -1.99 -2.49 -6.64
C PRO A 420 -3.13 -3.26 -7.32
N PRO A 421 -4.12 -2.57 -7.93
CA PRO A 421 -4.99 -3.20 -8.91
C PRO A 421 -4.18 -3.67 -10.13
N LEU A 422 -4.75 -4.58 -10.93
CA LEU A 422 -4.04 -5.23 -12.04
C LEU A 422 -3.48 -4.23 -13.05
N GLU A 423 -4.20 -3.13 -13.26
CA GLU A 423 -3.89 -2.10 -14.24
C GLU A 423 -2.60 -1.35 -13.89
N VAL A 424 -2.26 -1.23 -12.60
CA VAL A 424 -1.09 -0.48 -12.12
C VAL A 424 -0.01 -1.37 -11.51
N ARG A 425 -0.27 -2.68 -11.41
CA ARG A 425 0.67 -3.65 -10.86
C ARG A 425 1.98 -3.67 -11.65
N GLN A 426 3.10 -3.56 -10.94
CA GLN A 426 4.41 -3.77 -11.51
C GLN A 426 4.71 -5.28 -11.59
N SER A 427 4.86 -5.77 -12.81
CA SER A 427 5.26 -7.15 -13.04
C SER A 427 6.70 -7.43 -12.67
N SER A 428 7.01 -8.71 -12.43
CA SER A 428 8.39 -9.17 -12.21
C SER A 428 9.34 -8.87 -13.39
N LYS A 429 8.79 -8.70 -14.60
CA LYS A 429 9.53 -8.37 -15.83
C LYS A 429 9.66 -6.87 -16.06
N GLN A 430 8.90 -6.05 -15.34
CA GLN A 430 8.95 -4.60 -15.44
C GLN A 430 9.98 -4.06 -14.44
N ALA A 431 11.09 -3.54 -14.96
CA ALA A 431 12.10 -2.88 -14.15
C ALA A 431 11.55 -1.61 -13.48
N VAL A 432 12.17 -1.25 -12.35
CA VAL A 432 11.97 0.04 -11.68
C VAL A 432 12.45 1.15 -12.61
N GLY A 433 11.68 2.22 -12.72
CA GLY A 433 11.96 3.31 -13.65
C GLY A 433 10.68 3.89 -14.23
N LEU A 434 10.81 4.75 -15.24
CA LEU A 434 9.72 5.46 -15.85
C LEU A 434 9.42 4.93 -17.25
N LYS A 435 8.13 4.71 -17.53
CA LYS A 435 7.66 4.32 -18.86
C LYS A 435 6.58 5.29 -19.32
N LEU A 436 6.86 6.04 -20.38
CA LEU A 436 5.86 6.86 -21.06
C LEU A 436 4.95 5.98 -21.90
N PHE A 437 3.67 6.36 -21.94
CA PHE A 437 2.69 5.71 -22.79
C PHE A 437 2.70 6.32 -24.19
N THR A 438 2.49 5.49 -25.20
CA THR A 438 2.39 5.93 -26.61
C THR A 438 1.01 6.51 -26.95
N ALA A 439 0.01 6.24 -26.11
CA ALA A 439 -1.35 6.77 -26.20
C ALA A 439 -1.85 7.13 -24.81
N GLN A 440 -2.74 8.11 -24.73
CA GLN A 440 -3.39 8.52 -23.49
C GLN A 440 -4.14 7.33 -22.88
N GLN A 441 -3.87 7.05 -21.62
CA GLN A 441 -4.54 5.98 -20.89
C GLN A 441 -5.88 6.47 -20.30
N PRO A 442 -6.78 5.55 -19.89
CA PRO A 442 -7.90 5.90 -19.02
C PRO A 442 -7.40 6.73 -17.83
N HIS A 443 -8.13 7.77 -17.44
CA HIS A 443 -7.77 8.74 -16.38
C HIS A 443 -6.71 9.80 -16.76
N GLY A 444 -6.22 9.76 -18.00
CA GLY A 444 -5.40 10.84 -18.57
C GLY A 444 -3.93 10.82 -18.14
N PHE A 445 -3.42 9.63 -17.80
CA PHE A 445 -2.01 9.42 -17.52
C PHE A 445 -1.17 9.36 -18.81
N HIS A 446 0.01 9.97 -18.76
CA HIS A 446 0.98 10.06 -19.85
C HIS A 446 2.12 9.04 -19.70
N GLY A 447 2.29 8.48 -18.51
CA GLY A 447 3.27 7.46 -18.22
C GLY A 447 3.04 6.84 -16.84
N ARG A 448 3.93 5.93 -16.48
CA ARG A 448 3.95 5.31 -15.16
C ARG A 448 5.35 5.27 -14.59
N LEU A 449 5.44 5.59 -13.30
CA LEU A 449 6.65 5.47 -12.49
C LEU A 449 6.59 4.16 -11.71
N TYR A 450 7.43 3.20 -12.08
CA TYR A 450 7.53 1.88 -11.44
C TYR A 450 8.54 1.92 -10.29
N LEU A 451 8.09 1.58 -9.07
CA LEU A 451 8.86 1.79 -7.83
C LEU A 451 9.22 0.50 -7.07
N GLY A 452 8.76 -0.66 -7.52
CA GLY A 452 8.92 -1.92 -6.80
C GLY A 452 7.95 -2.03 -5.62
N ALA A 453 8.33 -2.79 -4.59
CA ALA A 453 7.53 -2.88 -3.37
C ALA A 453 7.59 -1.57 -2.58
N LEU A 454 6.43 -1.11 -2.09
CA LEU A 454 6.34 0.14 -1.32
C LEU A 454 6.56 -0.11 0.17
N THR A 455 7.13 0.89 0.84
CA THR A 455 7.39 0.87 2.28
C THR A 455 6.73 2.05 2.95
N ALA A 456 6.01 1.79 4.04
CA ALA A 456 5.36 2.84 4.80
C ALA A 456 6.36 3.88 5.30
N SER A 457 5.98 5.16 5.19
CA SER A 457 6.67 6.27 5.83
C SER A 457 5.76 6.85 6.92
N PRO A 458 6.06 6.59 8.20
CA PRO A 458 5.23 7.08 9.29
C PRO A 458 5.33 8.61 9.44
N PRO A 459 4.41 9.22 10.21
CA PRO A 459 4.47 10.61 10.67
C PRO A 459 5.83 11.01 11.22
N VAL A 460 6.23 12.26 10.97
CA VAL A 460 7.43 12.85 11.63
C VAL A 460 7.21 12.94 13.14
N LEU A 461 6.02 13.38 13.53
CA LEU A 461 5.60 13.55 14.91
C LEU A 461 4.64 12.44 15.26
N GLN A 462 5.05 11.58 16.20
CA GLN A 462 4.22 10.48 16.68
C GLN A 462 3.82 10.70 18.13
N PRO A 463 2.63 10.27 18.55
CA PRO A 463 2.33 10.18 19.96
C PRO A 463 3.37 9.25 20.63
N PRO A 464 3.79 9.53 21.88
CA PRO A 464 4.72 8.68 22.59
C PRO A 464 4.17 7.27 22.65
N ARG A 465 4.95 6.30 22.17
CA ARG A 465 4.59 4.90 22.15
C ARG A 465 4.22 4.47 23.58
N GLN A 466 2.96 4.13 23.82
CA GLN A 466 2.58 3.46 25.06
C GLN A 466 3.29 2.12 25.06
N VAL A 467 4.32 1.98 25.91
CA VAL A 467 4.89 0.67 26.21
C VAL A 467 3.81 -0.08 26.96
N THR A 468 3.07 -0.94 26.25
CA THR A 468 2.29 -1.97 26.91
C THR A 468 3.28 -2.84 27.66
N THR A 469 3.37 -2.64 28.97
CA THR A 469 4.02 -3.60 29.86
C THR A 469 3.26 -4.91 29.69
N ALA A 470 3.78 -5.79 28.86
CA ALA A 470 3.39 -7.19 28.88
C ALA A 470 3.71 -7.67 30.30
N ASN A 471 2.68 -7.77 31.14
CA ASN A 471 2.83 -8.42 32.43
C ASN A 471 3.36 -9.83 32.14
N PRO A 472 4.58 -10.20 32.59
CA PRO A 472 5.05 -11.55 32.40
C PRO A 472 4.07 -12.46 33.12
N VAL A 473 3.46 -13.38 32.37
CA VAL A 473 2.68 -14.48 32.93
C VAL A 473 3.59 -15.18 33.94
N PRO A 474 3.22 -15.26 35.22
CA PRO A 474 4.05 -15.95 36.19
C PRO A 474 4.13 -17.42 35.76
N ALA A 475 5.35 -17.90 35.57
CA ALA A 475 5.59 -19.32 35.37
C ALA A 475 5.03 -20.07 36.58
N THR A 476 3.91 -20.77 36.38
CA THR A 476 3.36 -21.72 37.34
C THR A 476 4.35 -22.87 37.49
N LYS A 477 4.70 -23.17 38.74
CA LYS A 477 5.46 -24.35 39.16
C LYS A 477 4.68 -25.64 38.94
#